data_AF-A0A0Q4R608-F1
#
_entry.id   AF-A0A0Q4R608-F1
#
_cell.length_a   1.000
_cell.length_b   1.000
_cell.length_c   1.000
_cell.angle_alpha   90.00
_cell.angle_beta   90.00
_cell.angle_gamma   90.00
#
_symmetry.space_group_name_H-M   'P 1'
#
loop_
_entity.id
_entity.type
_entity.pdbx_description
1 polymer ?
#
loop_
_entity_poly.entity_id
_entity_poly.type
_entity_poly.pdbx_seq_one_letter_code
_entity_poly.pdbx_strand_id
1 'polypeptide(L)'
;MRRSWIWGISLVVVILAALALPSLKSDKAQTSSTGGSTGFHLEVEGNPLASAAAATSSADATYINVVDYGAVGDGKKDDWSAISKAIAKAKALRDKGRQVTLLFPELTEFRSSKAIVIPANISVDQRAPLIYSGTAYVPFLTLGEESTVTGAEYSGLNVRRSKLVDWSKDKSRKSIGILVINANNSGIHIQRAENFSVGVETIGIGTGFAYNDIRLGKITSNQIGLKVTNKRNKAKVSGWNNENLYSGGNFAVWSGNNTSQSRYGIVITTEDGSYTNNNNNVFVKPSFELNQRNTTGSAESVPIVIEHGLNNTFDYVRNETNGVYMARLKNKSNNNTFNVSYGDAKLDDQSEFGNQIVSTQESSFFDQFTLRESFNLSERWSKTNTAVTLDGMSFLSNTGGEPAATNNFACISSSKGFVTFANGCVAVGAMVDVSVVKQFVIKRAAQDELGGRVIVRGYDKNGKQLSSSGNWLRGMSNNSFYFADTYGGVYMSARDMADPIYFDVKDNVKKIWVGVTAGSGKAVINSFGIFTRSTHYPAVYSGG
;
A
#
# COMPACT_ATOMS: atom_id res chain seq x y z
N MET A 1 35.55 39.44 -47.04
CA MET A 1 34.70 39.07 -48.19
C MET A 1 34.67 37.55 -48.32
N ARG A 2 33.45 36.97 -48.43
CA ARG A 2 33.02 35.67 -49.02
C ARG A 2 33.86 34.40 -48.72
N ARG A 3 33.40 33.46 -47.88
CA ARG A 3 32.36 32.38 -48.04
C ARG A 3 32.79 31.16 -48.90
N SER A 4 32.85 29.97 -48.26
CA SER A 4 32.21 28.68 -48.64
C SER A 4 32.96 27.51 -47.94
N TRP A 5 32.44 26.85 -46.89
CA TRP A 5 31.49 25.70 -46.85
C TRP A 5 31.87 24.50 -47.72
N ILE A 6 32.24 23.36 -47.08
CA ILE A 6 31.75 21.98 -47.35
C ILE A 6 31.82 21.16 -46.04
N TRP A 7 30.75 20.39 -45.79
CA TRP A 7 30.48 19.51 -44.65
C TRP A 7 31.18 18.14 -44.76
N GLY A 8 31.53 17.54 -43.62
CA GLY A 8 31.89 16.12 -43.50
C GLY A 8 31.13 15.48 -42.33
N ILE A 9 30.14 14.65 -42.66
CA ILE A 9 29.30 13.89 -41.73
C ILE A 9 30.07 12.64 -41.28
N SER A 10 30.20 12.43 -39.97
CA SER A 10 30.75 11.21 -39.39
C SER A 10 29.67 10.13 -39.24
N LEU A 11 30.04 8.95 -39.72
CA LEU A 11 29.36 7.67 -39.71
C LEU A 11 29.06 7.17 -38.27
N VAL A 12 27.81 6.85 -37.96
CA VAL A 12 27.43 6.01 -36.81
C VAL A 12 26.81 4.73 -37.37
N VAL A 13 27.50 3.61 -37.19
CA VAL A 13 27.00 2.27 -37.51
C VAL A 13 26.29 1.72 -36.27
N VAL A 14 24.97 1.55 -36.36
CA VAL A 14 24.16 0.78 -35.40
C VAL A 14 23.98 -0.62 -35.97
N ILE A 15 24.48 -1.63 -35.26
CA ILE A 15 24.22 -3.04 -35.56
C ILE A 15 22.89 -3.42 -34.88
N LEU A 16 21.85 -3.64 -35.69
CA LEU A 16 20.58 -4.24 -35.27
C LEU A 16 20.56 -5.71 -35.72
N ALA A 17 20.63 -6.63 -34.77
CA ALA A 17 20.42 -8.05 -35.00
C ALA A 17 18.90 -8.32 -35.11
N ALA A 18 18.45 -8.73 -36.30
CA ALA A 18 17.08 -9.18 -36.54
C ALA A 18 16.93 -10.65 -36.10
N LEU A 19 16.04 -10.91 -35.14
CA LEU A 19 15.55 -12.25 -34.84
C LEU A 19 14.28 -12.52 -35.66
N ALA A 20 14.35 -13.57 -36.48
CA ALA A 20 13.27 -14.04 -37.32
C ALA A 20 12.16 -14.70 -36.49
N LEU A 21 10.90 -14.29 -36.73
CA LEU A 21 9.70 -14.99 -36.27
C LEU A 21 9.16 -15.86 -37.43
N PRO A 22 8.83 -17.15 -37.21
CA PRO A 22 8.23 -17.98 -38.24
C PRO A 22 6.74 -17.67 -38.44
N SER A 23 6.33 -17.67 -39.72
CA SER A 23 4.98 -17.34 -40.18
C SER A 23 3.97 -18.44 -39.86
N LEU A 24 2.83 -18.08 -39.26
CA LEU A 24 1.67 -18.96 -39.14
C LEU A 24 0.85 -18.91 -40.44
N LYS A 25 0.75 -20.06 -41.12
CA LYS A 25 -0.14 -20.26 -42.27
C LYS A 25 -1.59 -20.37 -41.79
N SER A 26 -2.49 -19.68 -42.47
CA SER A 26 -3.94 -19.80 -42.30
C SER A 26 -4.44 -21.09 -42.95
N ASP A 27 -5.11 -21.94 -42.18
CA ASP A 27 -5.92 -23.02 -42.74
C ASP A 27 -7.42 -22.67 -42.72
N LYS A 28 -8.06 -23.19 -43.76
CA LYS A 28 -9.35 -22.78 -44.32
C LYS A 28 -10.54 -23.07 -43.40
N ALA A 29 -11.52 -22.18 -43.50
CA ALA A 29 -12.88 -22.38 -43.02
C ALA A 29 -13.55 -23.58 -43.67
N GLN A 30 -14.25 -24.39 -42.87
CA GLN A 30 -15.29 -25.30 -43.33
C GLN A 30 -16.56 -25.04 -42.51
N THR A 31 -17.61 -24.61 -43.22
CA THR A 31 -18.97 -24.42 -42.73
C THR A 31 -19.69 -25.77 -42.69
N SER A 32 -20.42 -26.06 -41.60
CA SER A 32 -21.76 -26.62 -41.69
C SER A 32 -22.51 -26.48 -40.37
N SER A 33 -23.80 -26.24 -40.53
CA SER A 33 -24.79 -25.75 -39.58
C SER A 33 -25.56 -26.87 -38.88
N THR A 34 -26.18 -26.49 -37.75
CA THR A 34 -27.43 -26.94 -37.08
C THR A 34 -27.09 -27.22 -35.61
N GLY A 35 -27.72 -26.67 -34.58
CA GLY A 35 -28.99 -25.99 -34.39
C GLY A 35 -29.43 -26.36 -32.97
N GLY A 36 -29.62 -25.39 -32.07
CA GLY A 36 -30.19 -25.67 -30.74
C GLY A 36 -29.58 -24.88 -29.57
N SER A 37 -30.35 -23.91 -29.08
CA SER A 37 -30.57 -23.60 -27.66
C SER A 37 -29.37 -23.59 -26.69
N THR A 38 -28.91 -22.40 -26.31
CA THR A 38 -28.24 -22.12 -25.02
C THR A 38 -28.77 -20.76 -24.53
N GLY A 39 -29.33 -20.58 -23.33
CA GLY A 39 -28.98 -21.21 -22.07
C GLY A 39 -27.61 -20.68 -21.66
N PHE A 40 -27.53 -19.46 -21.12
CA PHE A 40 -26.26 -18.85 -20.68
C PHE A 40 -25.76 -19.58 -19.43
N HIS A 41 -25.19 -20.77 -19.62
CA HIS A 41 -24.37 -21.47 -18.65
C HIS A 41 -22.94 -20.98 -18.80
N LEU A 42 -22.47 -20.19 -17.83
CA LEU A 42 -21.05 -20.01 -17.58
C LEU A 42 -20.51 -21.34 -17.03
N GLU A 43 -19.99 -22.19 -17.92
CA GLU A 43 -18.96 -23.15 -17.52
C GLU A 43 -17.73 -22.33 -17.11
N VAL A 44 -17.52 -22.23 -15.81
CA VAL A 44 -16.24 -21.84 -15.24
C VAL A 44 -15.31 -23.01 -15.51
N GLU A 45 -14.61 -22.96 -16.66
CA GLU A 45 -13.48 -23.85 -16.90
C GLU A 45 -12.50 -23.71 -15.74
N GLY A 46 -12.26 -24.84 -15.09
CA GLY A 46 -11.44 -24.96 -13.90
C GLY A 46 -10.04 -24.41 -14.13
N ASN A 47 -9.71 -23.45 -13.26
CA ASN A 47 -8.38 -23.03 -12.87
C ASN A 47 -7.28 -24.10 -13.06
N PRO A 48 -6.38 -23.99 -14.05
CA PRO A 48 -5.17 -24.79 -14.10
C PRO A 48 -4.01 -23.98 -13.47
N LEU A 49 -4.15 -23.64 -12.18
CA LEU A 49 -3.03 -23.23 -11.33
C LEU A 49 -3.03 -24.06 -10.04
N ALA A 50 -3.27 -25.36 -10.21
CA ALA A 50 -2.77 -26.38 -9.31
C ALA A 50 -1.85 -27.28 -10.14
N SER A 51 -0.70 -27.65 -9.57
CA SER A 51 0.26 -28.61 -10.13
C SER A 51 1.19 -28.10 -11.24
N ALA A 52 2.11 -27.20 -10.88
CA ALA A 52 3.47 -27.22 -11.43
C ALA A 52 4.54 -26.85 -10.37
N ALA A 53 4.33 -27.26 -9.12
CA ALA A 53 5.44 -27.58 -8.23
C ALA A 53 5.72 -29.08 -8.39
N ALA A 54 6.18 -29.46 -9.58
CA ALA A 54 6.77 -30.77 -9.77
C ALA A 54 8.06 -30.77 -8.96
N ALA A 55 7.97 -31.39 -7.78
CA ALA A 55 9.08 -31.69 -6.92
C ALA A 55 10.22 -32.28 -7.75
N THR A 56 11.33 -31.56 -7.82
CA THR A 56 12.63 -32.23 -7.76
C THR A 56 12.71 -32.82 -6.36
N SER A 57 12.13 -34.00 -6.18
CA SER A 57 12.48 -34.86 -5.06
C SER A 57 13.97 -35.18 -5.24
N SER A 58 14.85 -34.37 -4.64
CA SER A 58 16.25 -34.78 -4.50
C SER A 58 16.21 -35.96 -3.55
N ALA A 59 16.47 -37.15 -4.07
CA ALA A 59 16.58 -38.39 -3.31
C ALA A 59 17.78 -38.38 -2.32
N ASP A 60 18.30 -37.20 -1.95
CA ASP A 60 19.53 -36.98 -1.18
C ASP A 60 19.38 -36.04 0.02
N ALA A 61 18.23 -35.38 0.21
CA ALA A 61 17.99 -34.52 1.37
C ALA A 61 17.94 -35.36 2.66
N THR A 62 18.91 -35.16 3.56
CA THR A 62 18.95 -35.86 4.85
C THR A 62 18.14 -35.10 5.87
N TYR A 63 17.12 -35.75 6.44
CA TYR A 63 16.43 -35.23 7.61
C TYR A 63 17.19 -35.60 8.89
N ILE A 64 17.49 -34.60 9.71
CA ILE A 64 18.05 -34.77 11.05
C ILE A 64 16.98 -34.34 12.04
N ASN A 65 16.33 -35.32 12.67
CA ASN A 65 15.27 -35.07 13.64
C ASN A 65 15.87 -34.80 15.01
N VAL A 66 15.53 -33.68 15.64
CA VAL A 66 16.07 -33.28 16.95
C VAL A 66 15.76 -34.29 18.06
N VAL A 67 14.67 -35.07 17.95
CA VAL A 67 14.28 -36.06 18.97
C VAL A 67 15.20 -37.27 18.98
N ASP A 68 15.81 -37.61 17.84
CA ASP A 68 16.82 -38.68 17.74
C ASP A 68 18.09 -38.35 18.56
N TYR A 69 18.24 -37.10 18.95
CA TYR A 69 19.34 -36.58 19.78
C TYR A 69 18.92 -36.30 21.22
N GLY A 70 17.71 -36.72 21.62
CA GLY A 70 17.21 -36.67 23.00
C GLY A 70 16.38 -35.43 23.36
N ALA A 71 15.93 -34.66 22.36
CA ALA A 71 14.96 -33.58 22.56
C ALA A 71 13.60 -34.19 22.87
N VAL A 72 12.87 -33.62 23.83
CA VAL A 72 11.60 -34.17 24.34
C VAL A 72 10.40 -33.41 23.81
N GLY A 73 10.49 -32.09 23.63
CA GLY A 73 9.39 -31.30 23.06
C GLY A 73 8.13 -31.23 23.93
N ASP A 74 8.27 -31.36 25.25
CA ASP A 74 7.19 -31.31 26.26
C ASP A 74 6.93 -29.92 26.84
N GLY A 75 7.66 -28.90 26.37
CA GLY A 75 7.65 -27.53 26.89
C GLY A 75 8.23 -27.33 28.28
N LYS A 76 8.75 -28.39 28.93
CA LYS A 76 9.29 -28.34 30.29
C LYS A 76 10.80 -28.55 30.29
N LYS A 77 11.25 -29.63 29.67
CA LYS A 77 12.67 -29.97 29.57
C LYS A 77 13.39 -28.90 28.76
N ASP A 78 14.61 -28.57 29.17
CA ASP A 78 15.50 -27.78 28.33
C ASP A 78 16.12 -28.68 27.26
N ASP A 79 15.64 -28.51 26.02
CA ASP A 79 16.04 -29.30 24.87
C ASP A 79 17.30 -28.77 24.19
N TRP A 80 17.90 -27.68 24.68
CA TRP A 80 19.05 -27.04 24.03
C TRP A 80 20.20 -28.00 23.74
N SER A 81 20.54 -28.87 24.70
CA SER A 81 21.68 -29.80 24.53
C SER A 81 21.42 -30.82 23.41
N ALA A 82 20.19 -31.33 23.30
CA ALA A 82 19.81 -32.27 22.26
C ALA A 82 19.75 -31.60 20.89
N ILE A 83 19.11 -30.42 20.81
CA ILE A 83 19.06 -29.61 19.58
C ILE A 83 20.48 -29.28 19.10
N SER A 84 21.38 -28.91 20.00
CA SER A 84 22.78 -28.61 19.65
C SER A 84 23.52 -29.84 19.08
N LYS A 85 23.24 -31.04 19.58
CA LYS A 85 23.80 -32.29 19.03
C LYS A 85 23.27 -32.58 17.63
N ALA A 86 21.97 -32.38 17.41
CA ALA A 86 21.36 -32.53 16.10
C ALA A 86 21.97 -31.54 15.07
N ILE A 87 22.14 -30.28 15.46
CA ILE A 87 22.82 -29.26 14.64
C ILE A 87 24.26 -29.66 14.33
N ALA A 88 25.01 -30.16 15.32
CA ALA A 88 26.38 -30.62 15.10
C ALA A 88 26.44 -31.77 14.07
N LYS A 89 25.49 -32.71 14.12
CA LYS A 89 25.37 -33.75 13.09
C LYS A 89 25.04 -33.15 11.73
N ALA A 90 24.06 -32.25 11.66
CA ALA A 90 23.62 -31.65 10.42
C ALA A 90 24.77 -30.90 9.74
N LYS A 91 25.54 -30.11 10.52
CA LYS A 91 26.78 -29.47 10.10
C LYS A 91 27.78 -30.49 9.54
N ALA A 92 28.06 -31.57 10.25
CA ALA A 92 29.02 -32.58 9.81
C ALA A 92 28.62 -33.28 8.50
N LEU A 93 27.33 -33.38 8.19
CA LEU A 93 26.85 -33.91 6.91
C LEU A 93 26.91 -32.86 5.80
N ARG A 94 26.52 -31.61 6.10
CA ARG A 94 26.60 -30.47 5.19
C ARG A 94 28.05 -30.19 4.77
N ASP A 95 29.00 -30.30 5.70
CA ASP A 95 30.44 -30.15 5.43
C ASP A 95 30.99 -31.27 4.51
N LYS A 96 30.24 -32.38 4.34
CA LYS A 96 30.51 -33.45 3.36
C LYS A 96 29.77 -33.26 2.03
N GLY A 97 29.21 -32.08 1.79
CA GLY A 97 28.46 -31.75 0.57
C GLY A 97 27.03 -32.29 0.52
N ARG A 98 26.48 -32.79 1.64
CA ARG A 98 25.09 -33.27 1.65
C ARG A 98 24.11 -32.12 1.86
N GLN A 99 22.97 -32.20 1.19
CA GLN A 99 21.80 -31.39 1.53
C GLN A 99 21.18 -31.92 2.82
N VAL A 100 20.97 -31.04 3.80
CA VAL A 100 20.49 -31.42 5.13
C VAL A 100 19.33 -30.52 5.53
N THR A 101 18.28 -31.13 6.07
CA THR A 101 17.17 -30.44 6.73
C THR A 101 17.13 -30.83 8.20
N LEU A 102 17.17 -29.85 9.09
CA LEU A 102 16.93 -30.05 10.51
C LEU A 102 15.41 -30.05 10.77
N LEU A 103 14.90 -31.15 11.32
CA LEU A 103 13.47 -31.33 11.59
C LEU A 103 13.18 -31.13 13.08
N PHE A 104 12.29 -30.19 13.37
CA PHE A 104 11.58 -30.10 14.65
C PHE A 104 10.19 -30.70 14.44
N PRO A 105 9.96 -31.97 14.82
CA PRO A 105 8.71 -32.66 14.53
C PRO A 105 7.54 -32.06 15.30
N GLU A 106 6.33 -32.49 14.93
CA GLU A 106 5.11 -32.09 15.62
C GLU A 106 5.08 -32.67 17.03
N LEU A 107 5.18 -31.77 18.02
CA LEU A 107 5.17 -32.00 19.45
C LEU A 107 4.57 -30.76 20.13
N THR A 108 4.52 -30.72 21.46
CA THR A 108 3.91 -29.60 22.18
C THR A 108 4.70 -28.30 21.95
N GLU A 109 5.97 -28.28 22.37
CA GLU A 109 6.91 -27.19 22.13
C GLU A 109 8.32 -27.58 22.62
N PHE A 110 9.36 -27.08 21.97
CA PHE A 110 10.75 -27.28 22.36
C PHE A 110 11.23 -26.09 23.18
N ARG A 111 11.46 -26.29 24.48
CA ARG A 111 11.94 -25.24 25.38
C ARG A 111 13.47 -25.19 25.37
N SER A 112 14.04 -24.00 25.31
CA SER A 112 15.49 -23.78 25.37
C SER A 112 15.85 -22.56 26.22
N SER A 113 16.74 -22.72 27.18
CA SER A 113 17.27 -21.58 27.97
C SER A 113 18.38 -20.80 27.26
N LYS A 114 18.88 -21.31 26.13
CA LYS A 114 20.00 -20.74 25.38
C LYS A 114 19.63 -20.51 23.91
N ALA A 115 20.40 -19.67 23.24
CA ALA A 115 20.26 -19.43 21.81
C ALA A 115 20.56 -20.69 20.99
N ILE A 116 19.85 -20.82 19.87
CA ILE A 116 19.98 -21.87 18.86
C ILE A 116 20.56 -21.21 17.61
N VAL A 117 21.70 -21.71 17.15
CA VAL A 117 22.40 -21.18 15.96
C VAL A 117 22.54 -22.31 14.96
N ILE A 118 21.89 -22.16 13.81
CA ILE A 118 21.92 -23.09 12.69
C ILE A 118 22.80 -22.47 11.59
N PRO A 119 23.96 -23.07 11.29
CA PRO A 119 24.86 -22.62 10.22
C PRO A 119 24.18 -22.45 8.85
N ALA A 120 24.81 -21.68 7.97
CA ALA A 120 24.40 -21.56 6.56
C ALA A 120 24.28 -22.92 5.86
N ASN A 121 23.42 -23.03 4.85
CA ASN A 121 23.25 -24.23 4.02
C ASN A 121 22.69 -25.47 4.75
N ILE A 122 21.95 -25.24 5.84
CA ILE A 122 21.14 -26.26 6.51
C ILE A 122 19.69 -25.77 6.51
N SER A 123 18.82 -26.47 5.81
CA SER A 123 17.39 -26.15 5.78
C SER A 123 16.72 -26.49 7.11
N VAL A 124 15.57 -25.88 7.39
CA VAL A 124 14.79 -26.12 8.62
C VAL A 124 13.34 -26.43 8.27
N ASP A 125 12.83 -27.52 8.83
CA ASP A 125 11.40 -27.85 8.85
C ASP A 125 10.94 -27.84 10.31
N GLN A 126 10.25 -26.77 10.69
CA GLN A 126 9.75 -26.58 12.05
C GLN A 126 8.24 -26.82 12.11
N ARG A 127 7.82 -27.80 12.91
CA ARG A 127 6.40 -28.18 13.09
C ARG A 127 5.89 -28.00 14.52
N ALA A 128 6.79 -27.75 15.48
CA ALA A 128 6.44 -27.38 16.85
C ALA A 128 7.12 -26.06 17.26
N PRO A 129 6.51 -25.24 18.13
CA PRO A 129 7.10 -23.98 18.58
C PRO A 129 8.43 -24.16 19.33
N LEU A 130 9.34 -23.19 19.16
CA LEU A 130 10.55 -23.04 19.98
C LEU A 130 10.33 -21.96 21.03
N ILE A 131 10.57 -22.29 22.30
CA ILE A 131 10.31 -21.39 23.43
C ILE A 131 11.62 -20.97 24.09
N TYR A 132 11.93 -19.68 24.01
CA TYR A 132 13.07 -19.14 24.73
C TYR A 132 12.71 -18.89 26.19
N SER A 133 13.38 -19.63 27.08
CA SER A 133 13.25 -19.48 28.53
C SER A 133 14.44 -18.77 29.19
N GLY A 134 15.44 -18.36 28.41
CA GLY A 134 16.59 -17.61 28.90
C GLY A 134 16.25 -16.14 29.22
N THR A 135 17.13 -15.50 29.99
CA THR A 135 17.00 -14.08 30.39
C THR A 135 17.88 -13.15 29.57
N ALA A 136 18.90 -13.66 28.87
CA ALA A 136 19.80 -12.84 28.07
C ALA A 136 19.09 -12.17 26.88
N TYR A 137 19.60 -10.99 26.49
CA TYR A 137 19.21 -10.29 25.26
C TYR A 137 20.14 -10.73 24.13
N VAL A 138 19.72 -11.78 23.42
CA VAL A 138 20.44 -12.38 22.30
C VAL A 138 19.43 -12.79 21.22
N PRO A 139 19.85 -12.96 19.95
CA PRO A 139 19.07 -13.70 18.98
C PRO A 139 18.77 -15.10 19.50
N PHE A 140 17.50 -15.50 19.50
CA PHE A 140 17.12 -16.82 19.98
C PHE A 140 17.33 -17.89 18.91
N LEU A 141 16.77 -17.71 17.72
CA LEU A 141 17.01 -18.58 16.57
C LEU A 141 17.80 -17.80 15.52
N THR A 142 19.05 -18.19 15.30
CA THR A 142 19.89 -17.66 14.21
C THR A 142 20.00 -18.69 13.10
N LEU A 143 19.70 -18.27 11.87
CA LEU A 143 19.79 -19.06 10.64
C LEU A 143 20.81 -18.40 9.70
N GLY A 144 21.87 -19.11 9.33
CA GLY A 144 22.92 -18.58 8.45
C GLY A 144 24.15 -18.06 9.20
N GLU A 145 25.13 -17.57 8.43
CA GLU A 145 26.44 -17.13 8.91
C GLU A 145 26.90 -15.86 8.20
N GLU A 146 27.72 -15.06 8.90
CA GLU A 146 28.36 -13.87 8.33
C GLU A 146 29.27 -14.26 7.15
N SER A 147 29.29 -13.40 6.12
CA SER A 147 30.07 -13.59 4.88
C SER A 147 29.78 -14.87 4.08
N THR A 148 28.75 -15.62 4.43
CA THR A 148 28.37 -16.87 3.75
C THR A 148 26.96 -16.74 3.20
N VAL A 149 26.83 -16.84 1.88
CA VAL A 149 25.53 -16.89 1.21
C VAL A 149 24.90 -18.26 1.42
N THR A 150 23.58 -18.31 1.59
CA THR A 150 22.85 -19.58 1.68
C THR A 150 21.57 -19.57 0.86
N GLY A 151 21.30 -20.69 0.17
CA GLY A 151 20.01 -20.99 -0.48
C GLY A 151 19.22 -22.04 0.30
N ALA A 152 19.30 -22.02 1.64
CA ALA A 152 18.60 -22.98 2.49
C ALA A 152 17.13 -22.58 2.66
N GLU A 153 16.27 -23.59 2.71
CA GLU A 153 14.82 -23.41 2.87
C GLU A 153 14.44 -23.44 4.35
N TYR A 154 13.60 -22.51 4.78
CA TYR A 154 13.14 -22.44 6.17
C TYR A 154 11.62 -22.44 6.24
N SER A 155 11.03 -23.50 6.80
CA SER A 155 9.58 -23.68 6.87
C SER A 155 9.06 -23.72 8.31
N GLY A 156 7.92 -23.07 8.54
CA GLY A 156 7.14 -23.19 9.78
C GLY A 156 7.79 -22.54 11.01
N LEU A 157 8.67 -21.55 10.79
CA LEU A 157 9.45 -20.95 11.88
C LEU A 157 8.52 -20.30 12.91
N ASN A 158 8.57 -20.79 14.14
CA ASN A 158 7.65 -20.42 15.20
C ASN A 158 8.40 -20.25 16.52
N VAL A 159 8.75 -19.01 16.86
CA VAL A 159 9.49 -18.71 18.09
C VAL A 159 8.68 -17.84 19.04
N ARG A 160 8.78 -18.14 20.32
CA ARG A 160 8.17 -17.34 21.39
C ARG A 160 9.16 -17.16 22.52
N ARG A 161 9.19 -15.97 23.11
CA ARG A 161 9.82 -15.78 24.42
C ARG A 161 8.81 -16.05 25.52
N SER A 162 9.19 -16.89 26.48
CA SER A 162 8.34 -17.25 27.64
C SER A 162 7.92 -16.04 28.48
N LYS A 163 8.78 -15.02 28.57
CA LYS A 163 8.52 -13.74 29.24
C LYS A 163 8.72 -12.59 28.27
N LEU A 164 7.77 -11.67 28.22
CA LEU A 164 7.87 -10.41 27.48
C LEU A 164 9.15 -9.66 27.84
N VAL A 165 9.90 -9.22 26.84
CA VAL A 165 11.05 -8.34 27.04
C VAL A 165 10.59 -6.97 27.52
N ASP A 166 11.29 -6.45 28.52
CA ASP A 166 11.21 -5.04 28.92
C ASP A 166 12.00 -4.21 27.90
N TRP A 167 11.30 -3.53 26.99
CA TRP A 167 11.93 -2.79 25.89
C TRP A 167 12.75 -1.60 26.38
N SER A 168 12.47 -1.09 27.59
CA SER A 168 13.25 0.01 28.17
C SER A 168 14.67 -0.43 28.58
N LYS A 169 14.86 -1.73 28.82
CA LYS A 169 16.15 -2.33 29.23
C LYS A 169 16.97 -2.86 28.07
N ASP A 170 16.34 -3.33 26.99
CA ASP A 170 17.04 -3.79 25.79
C ASP A 170 17.20 -2.67 24.74
N LYS A 171 17.88 -1.59 25.12
CA LYS A 171 18.03 -0.38 24.28
C LYS A 171 18.69 -0.64 22.92
N SER A 172 19.58 -1.64 22.86
CA SER A 172 20.28 -2.05 21.64
C SER A 172 19.54 -3.14 20.85
N ARG A 173 18.33 -3.51 21.30
CA ARG A 173 17.38 -4.41 20.65
C ARG A 173 18.02 -5.76 20.28
N LYS A 174 18.80 -6.32 21.21
CA LYS A 174 19.56 -7.57 20.99
C LYS A 174 18.72 -8.81 21.20
N SER A 175 17.60 -8.70 21.91
CA SER A 175 16.61 -9.77 21.98
C SER A 175 15.86 -9.88 20.66
N ILE A 176 16.37 -10.71 19.76
CA ILE A 176 15.77 -11.02 18.45
C ILE A 176 15.14 -12.41 18.50
N GLY A 177 13.91 -12.57 18.00
CA GLY A 177 13.26 -13.88 17.93
C GLY A 177 13.92 -14.77 16.88
N ILE A 178 13.81 -14.35 15.62
CA ILE A 178 14.38 -15.04 14.44
C ILE A 178 15.34 -14.09 13.74
N LEU A 179 16.59 -14.50 13.58
CA LEU A 179 17.61 -13.79 12.84
C LEU A 179 18.00 -14.63 11.63
N VAL A 180 17.79 -14.11 10.42
CA VAL A 180 18.19 -14.77 9.17
C VAL A 180 19.28 -13.97 8.48
N ILE A 181 20.43 -14.61 8.28
CA ILE A 181 21.65 -13.97 7.80
C ILE A 181 21.95 -14.46 6.38
N ASN A 182 22.12 -13.52 5.44
CA ASN A 182 22.65 -13.78 4.10
C ASN A 182 21.90 -14.86 3.29
N ALA A 183 20.59 -15.00 3.50
CA ALA A 183 19.76 -15.87 2.68
C ALA A 183 19.62 -15.29 1.28
N ASN A 184 19.76 -16.14 0.26
CA ASN A 184 19.70 -15.77 -1.13
C ASN A 184 18.98 -16.84 -1.94
N ASN A 185 17.99 -16.45 -2.76
CA ASN A 185 17.13 -17.38 -3.50
C ASN A 185 16.47 -18.44 -2.58
N SER A 186 16.02 -18.05 -1.39
CA SER A 186 15.44 -18.96 -0.39
C SER A 186 13.93 -18.74 -0.21
N GLY A 187 13.20 -19.82 0.05
CA GLY A 187 11.86 -19.77 0.63
C GLY A 187 11.91 -19.73 2.17
N ILE A 188 11.21 -18.76 2.75
CA ILE A 188 11.23 -18.53 4.20
C ILE A 188 9.80 -18.36 4.70
N HIS A 189 9.30 -19.30 5.49
CA HIS A 189 7.99 -19.20 6.13
C HIS A 189 8.15 -18.99 7.64
N ILE A 190 7.83 -17.76 8.06
CA ILE A 190 7.73 -17.36 9.47
C ILE A 190 6.28 -17.52 9.91
N GLN A 191 5.97 -18.54 10.68
CA GLN A 191 4.64 -18.72 11.25
C GLN A 191 4.38 -17.76 12.41
N ARG A 192 5.38 -17.57 13.30
CA ARG A 192 5.22 -16.72 14.50
C ARG A 192 6.56 -16.23 15.07
N ALA A 193 6.57 -14.98 15.54
CA ALA A 193 7.62 -14.44 16.40
C ALA A 193 7.01 -13.52 17.47
N GLU A 194 7.24 -13.80 18.75
CA GLU A 194 6.54 -13.09 19.83
C GLU A 194 7.36 -12.85 21.09
N ASN A 195 7.10 -11.71 21.73
CA ASN A 195 7.62 -11.28 23.03
C ASN A 195 9.10 -10.86 23.04
N PHE A 196 9.66 -10.49 21.90
CA PHE A 196 11.06 -10.04 21.75
C PHE A 196 11.15 -8.50 21.64
N SER A 197 12.37 -7.96 21.60
CA SER A 197 12.57 -6.56 21.17
C SER A 197 12.41 -6.47 19.66
N VAL A 198 12.99 -7.41 18.92
CA VAL A 198 12.78 -7.58 17.48
C VAL A 198 12.18 -8.96 17.24
N GLY A 199 11.02 -9.03 16.61
CA GLY A 199 10.40 -10.32 16.29
C GLY A 199 11.24 -11.11 15.28
N VAL A 200 11.44 -10.50 14.12
CA VAL A 200 12.21 -11.05 12.99
C VAL A 200 13.23 -10.03 12.52
N GLU A 201 14.45 -10.47 12.24
CA GLU A 201 15.47 -9.68 11.58
C GLU A 201 16.03 -10.43 10.37
N THR A 202 15.99 -9.79 9.21
CA THR A 202 16.64 -10.26 7.99
C THR A 202 17.84 -9.36 7.70
N ILE A 203 19.03 -9.94 7.59
CA ILE A 203 20.26 -9.14 7.54
C ILE A 203 21.27 -9.63 6.51
N GLY A 204 21.82 -8.69 5.73
CA GLY A 204 23.05 -8.88 4.96
C GLY A 204 24.28 -8.49 5.78
N ILE A 205 25.24 -9.41 5.95
CA ILE A 205 26.50 -9.18 6.68
C ILE A 205 27.68 -9.65 5.83
N GLY A 206 28.44 -8.70 5.28
CA GLY A 206 29.58 -8.99 4.38
C GLY A 206 29.21 -9.53 3.00
N THR A 207 27.93 -9.83 2.80
CA THR A 207 27.34 -10.29 1.54
C THR A 207 25.82 -10.03 1.60
N GLY A 208 25.06 -10.52 0.62
CA GLY A 208 23.66 -10.18 0.41
C GLY A 208 22.64 -11.09 1.10
N PHE A 209 21.57 -10.47 1.60
CA PHE A 209 20.26 -11.07 1.82
C PHE A 209 19.33 -10.65 0.69
N ALA A 210 19.08 -11.49 -0.31
CA ALA A 210 18.40 -11.04 -1.53
C ALA A 210 17.62 -12.13 -2.27
N TYR A 211 16.63 -11.74 -3.08
CA TYR A 211 15.89 -12.63 -3.98
C TYR A 211 15.10 -13.74 -3.27
N ASN A 212 14.60 -13.48 -2.06
CA ASN A 212 13.87 -14.46 -1.26
C ASN A 212 12.35 -14.27 -1.37
N ASP A 213 11.58 -15.37 -1.20
CA ASP A 213 10.14 -15.36 -0.92
C ASP A 213 9.92 -15.60 0.58
N ILE A 214 9.51 -14.56 1.30
CA ILE A 214 9.27 -14.59 2.74
C ILE A 214 7.77 -14.49 3.02
N ARG A 215 7.20 -15.51 3.64
CA ARG A 215 5.83 -15.52 4.15
C ARG A 215 5.82 -15.21 5.64
N LEU A 216 5.11 -14.16 6.02
CA LEU A 216 5.02 -13.66 7.38
C LEU A 216 3.64 -13.99 7.98
N GLY A 217 3.65 -14.67 9.12
CA GLY A 217 2.48 -15.01 9.91
C GLY A 217 2.28 -14.01 11.06
N LYS A 218 2.19 -14.53 12.29
CA LYS A 218 1.86 -13.74 13.48
C LYS A 218 3.11 -13.15 14.15
N ILE A 219 3.33 -11.86 14.03
CA ILE A 219 4.49 -11.15 14.57
C ILE A 219 4.02 -10.18 15.67
N THR A 220 3.87 -10.68 16.89
CA THR A 220 3.12 -9.95 17.93
C THR A 220 3.92 -9.66 19.18
N SER A 221 3.61 -8.55 19.86
CA SER A 221 4.24 -8.15 21.13
C SER A 221 5.75 -8.00 21.04
N ASN A 222 6.23 -7.50 19.90
CA ASN A 222 7.61 -7.11 19.70
C ASN A 222 7.73 -5.57 19.65
N GLN A 223 8.87 -5.01 20.05
CA GLN A 223 9.08 -3.57 19.90
C GLN A 223 9.18 -3.20 18.41
N ILE A 224 9.92 -4.01 17.66
CA ILE A 224 9.99 -4.00 16.21
C ILE A 224 9.49 -5.36 15.73
N GLY A 225 8.47 -5.37 14.88
CA GLY A 225 7.97 -6.62 14.29
C GLY A 225 9.00 -7.28 13.39
N LEU A 226 9.34 -6.59 12.29
CA LEU A 226 10.34 -7.00 11.30
C LEU A 226 11.39 -5.90 11.13
N LYS A 227 12.66 -6.28 11.22
CA LYS A 227 13.81 -5.41 10.92
C LYS A 227 14.51 -5.91 9.66
N VAL A 228 14.51 -5.08 8.62
CA VAL A 228 15.20 -5.31 7.35
C VAL A 228 16.46 -4.47 7.36
N THR A 229 17.62 -5.12 7.42
CA THR A 229 18.87 -4.39 7.64
C THR A 229 20.09 -5.05 7.04
N ASN A 230 21.24 -4.43 7.27
CA ASN A 230 22.54 -4.85 6.80
C ASN A 230 23.64 -4.22 7.67
N LYS A 231 24.84 -4.78 7.59
CA LYS A 231 26.05 -4.17 8.15
C LYS A 231 27.31 -4.71 7.50
N ARG A 232 28.46 -4.14 7.85
CA ARG A 232 29.76 -4.75 7.53
C ARG A 232 30.05 -6.01 8.32
N ASN A 233 30.79 -6.91 7.68
CA ASN A 233 31.47 -8.00 8.37
C ASN A 233 32.74 -7.51 9.08
N LYS A 234 33.43 -8.41 9.80
CA LYS A 234 34.72 -8.11 10.46
C LYS A 234 35.80 -7.59 9.52
N ALA A 235 35.76 -8.00 8.24
CA ALA A 235 36.67 -7.53 7.20
C ALA A 235 36.26 -6.19 6.58
N LYS A 236 35.26 -5.49 7.15
CA LYS A 236 34.70 -4.22 6.68
C LYS A 236 34.04 -4.27 5.30
N VAL A 237 33.68 -5.46 4.82
CA VAL A 237 32.88 -5.64 3.60
C VAL A 237 31.42 -5.40 3.95
N SER A 238 30.74 -4.52 3.23
CA SER A 238 29.31 -4.22 3.45
C SER A 238 28.44 -5.38 3.00
N GLY A 239 27.41 -5.71 3.79
CA GLY A 239 26.26 -6.48 3.32
C GLY A 239 25.14 -5.58 2.79
N TRP A 240 24.13 -6.21 2.17
CA TRP A 240 22.93 -5.55 1.64
C TRP A 240 21.69 -6.43 1.84
N ASN A 241 20.51 -5.81 1.89
CA ASN A 241 19.23 -6.52 1.94
C ASN A 241 18.26 -5.96 0.88
N ASN A 242 18.21 -6.64 -0.27
CA ASN A 242 17.59 -6.11 -1.49
C ASN A 242 16.70 -7.13 -2.20
N GLU A 243 15.68 -6.66 -2.91
CA GLU A 243 14.90 -7.45 -3.87
C GLU A 243 14.28 -8.71 -3.27
N ASN A 244 13.66 -8.57 -2.12
CA ASN A 244 12.92 -9.65 -1.46
C ASN A 244 11.42 -9.40 -1.53
N LEU A 245 10.65 -10.49 -1.63
CA LEU A 245 9.20 -10.47 -1.49
C LEU A 245 8.82 -10.87 -0.07
N TYR A 246 8.15 -9.98 0.66
CA TYR A 246 7.55 -10.25 1.95
C TYR A 246 6.03 -10.27 1.79
N SER A 247 5.38 -11.38 2.12
CA SER A 247 3.92 -11.54 1.99
C SER A 247 3.24 -11.80 3.33
N GLY A 248 2.13 -11.11 3.58
CA GLY A 248 1.36 -11.19 4.82
C GLY A 248 1.99 -10.39 5.96
N GLY A 249 1.90 -10.94 7.17
CA GLY A 249 2.37 -10.33 8.41
C GLY A 249 1.22 -9.69 9.20
N ASN A 250 0.96 -10.25 10.37
CA ASN A 250 0.13 -9.63 11.41
C ASN A 250 1.05 -9.03 12.48
N PHE A 251 1.29 -7.72 12.38
CA PHE A 251 2.12 -6.94 13.29
C PHE A 251 1.26 -6.27 14.35
N ALA A 252 1.18 -6.84 15.55
CA ALA A 252 0.29 -6.32 16.60
C ALA A 252 0.93 -6.27 17.98
N VAL A 253 0.45 -5.36 18.84
CA VAL A 253 0.90 -5.27 20.24
C VAL A 253 -0.30 -5.21 21.19
N TRP A 254 -0.31 -6.10 22.18
CA TRP A 254 -1.37 -6.15 23.20
C TRP A 254 -1.38 -4.90 24.11
N SER A 255 -2.57 -4.55 24.62
CA SER A 255 -2.85 -3.29 25.33
C SER A 255 -2.05 -3.04 26.60
N GLY A 256 -1.51 -4.08 27.25
CA GLY A 256 -0.68 -3.92 28.45
C GLY A 256 0.83 -3.91 28.19
N ASN A 257 1.28 -4.13 26.95
CA ASN A 257 2.68 -4.41 26.69
C ASN A 257 3.48 -3.11 26.53
N ASN A 258 4.46 -2.89 27.41
CA ASN A 258 5.46 -1.81 27.34
C ASN A 258 4.84 -0.45 26.92
N THR A 259 3.78 -0.01 27.61
CA THR A 259 2.94 1.13 27.21
C THR A 259 3.68 2.47 27.13
N SER A 260 4.79 2.64 27.84
CA SER A 260 5.64 3.85 27.78
C SER A 260 6.70 3.81 26.68
N GLN A 261 6.71 2.78 25.84
CA GLN A 261 7.76 2.57 24.83
C GLN A 261 7.17 2.62 23.42
N SER A 262 7.88 3.31 22.53
CA SER A 262 7.56 3.33 21.10
C SER A 262 7.73 1.97 20.46
N ARG A 263 6.92 1.72 19.44
CA ARG A 263 6.77 0.42 18.78
C ARG A 263 6.58 0.59 17.28
N TYR A 264 7.10 -0.39 16.53
CA TYR A 264 7.23 -0.32 15.09
C TYR A 264 6.87 -1.65 14.44
N GLY A 265 6.16 -1.62 13.31
CA GLY A 265 5.81 -2.81 12.57
C GLY A 265 7.00 -3.34 11.77
N ILE A 266 7.36 -2.59 10.72
CA ILE A 266 8.48 -2.87 9.83
C ILE A 266 9.48 -1.71 9.91
N VAL A 267 10.76 -2.03 10.07
CA VAL A 267 11.86 -1.05 10.06
C VAL A 267 12.88 -1.44 8.99
N ILE A 268 13.07 -0.58 7.99
CA ILE A 268 14.14 -0.68 6.99
C ILE A 268 15.25 0.30 7.38
N THR A 269 16.45 -0.23 7.65
CA THR A 269 17.58 0.56 8.19
C THR A 269 18.93 -0.09 7.88
N THR A 270 20.03 0.51 8.31
CA THR A 270 21.39 -0.05 8.32
C THR A 270 21.94 -0.04 9.75
N GLU A 271 22.52 -1.15 10.23
CA GLU A 271 22.99 -1.19 11.62
C GLU A 271 24.25 -0.35 11.87
N ASP A 272 25.10 -0.18 10.85
CA ASP A 272 26.42 0.46 10.97
C ASP A 272 26.63 1.64 10.00
N GLY A 273 25.60 2.03 9.25
CA GLY A 273 25.67 3.14 8.29
C GLY A 273 26.45 2.83 7.01
N SER A 274 26.96 1.61 6.82
CA SER A 274 27.93 1.33 5.76
C SER A 274 27.32 1.22 4.36
N TYR A 275 26.03 0.89 4.29
CA TYR A 275 25.28 0.78 3.06
C TYR A 275 23.82 1.12 3.38
N THR A 276 23.37 2.25 2.86
CA THR A 276 22.08 2.88 3.15
C THR A 276 21.04 2.63 2.05
N ASN A 277 21.29 1.65 1.18
CA ASN A 277 20.53 1.46 -0.04
C ASN A 277 19.80 0.12 -0.04
N ASN A 278 19.29 -0.34 1.12
CA ASN A 278 18.42 -1.51 1.15
C ASN A 278 17.19 -1.20 0.28
N ASN A 279 17.03 -1.93 -0.81
CA ASN A 279 16.18 -1.49 -1.92
C ASN A 279 15.36 -2.59 -2.56
N ASN A 280 14.36 -2.16 -3.33
CA ASN A 280 13.53 -3.02 -4.16
C ASN A 280 12.83 -4.16 -3.40
N ASN A 281 12.66 -4.02 -2.08
CA ASN A 281 11.89 -4.98 -1.30
C ASN A 281 10.41 -4.68 -1.48
N VAL A 282 9.62 -5.74 -1.67
CA VAL A 282 8.18 -5.65 -1.90
C VAL A 282 7.46 -6.32 -0.74
N PHE A 283 6.54 -5.58 -0.11
CA PHE A 283 5.71 -6.04 1.00
C PHE A 283 4.26 -6.10 0.53
N VAL A 284 3.63 -7.27 0.60
CA VAL A 284 2.27 -7.49 0.10
C VAL A 284 1.36 -7.91 1.25
N LYS A 285 0.28 -7.16 1.48
CA LYS A 285 -0.71 -7.37 2.55
C LYS A 285 -0.15 -7.36 3.99
N PRO A 286 0.76 -6.44 4.36
CA PRO A 286 1.09 -6.28 5.77
C PRO A 286 -0.09 -5.66 6.54
N SER A 287 -0.35 -6.19 7.73
CA SER A 287 -1.41 -5.74 8.63
C SER A 287 -0.84 -5.25 9.94
N PHE A 288 -1.25 -4.05 10.37
CA PHE A 288 -0.70 -3.38 11.54
C PHE A 288 -1.77 -3.01 12.56
N GLU A 289 -1.57 -3.47 13.80
CA GLU A 289 -2.39 -3.20 15.00
C GLU A 289 -1.49 -2.94 16.22
N LEU A 290 -0.65 -1.91 16.13
CA LEU A 290 0.36 -1.59 17.13
C LEU A 290 -0.22 -0.92 18.40
N ASN A 291 -1.49 -0.54 18.36
CA ASN A 291 -2.28 -0.20 19.55
C ASN A 291 -1.87 1.12 20.24
N GLN A 292 -1.82 2.20 19.45
CA GLN A 292 -1.48 3.56 19.89
C GLN A 292 -2.34 4.05 21.06
N ARG A 293 -3.63 3.72 21.09
CA ARG A 293 -4.55 4.18 22.15
C ARG A 293 -4.13 3.77 23.57
N ASN A 294 -3.27 2.74 23.69
CA ASN A 294 -2.77 2.25 24.96
C ASN A 294 -1.31 2.66 25.22
N THR A 295 -0.69 3.47 24.35
CA THR A 295 0.62 4.05 24.64
C THR A 295 0.48 5.28 25.55
N THR A 296 1.54 5.58 26.30
CA THR A 296 1.58 6.66 27.29
C THR A 296 2.84 7.51 27.11
N GLY A 297 2.81 8.75 27.62
CA GLY A 297 3.93 9.68 27.47
C GLY A 297 4.15 10.06 26.01
N SER A 298 5.41 10.12 25.58
CA SER A 298 5.80 10.41 24.20
C SER A 298 5.90 9.16 23.30
N ALA A 299 5.41 8.01 23.76
CA ALA A 299 5.48 6.76 23.01
C ALA A 299 4.55 6.77 21.78
N GLU A 300 5.11 6.34 20.66
CA GLU A 300 4.42 6.29 19.36
C GLU A 300 4.33 4.86 18.81
N SER A 301 3.38 4.66 17.90
CA SER A 301 3.14 3.40 17.22
C SER A 301 3.15 3.66 15.71
N VAL A 302 4.30 3.41 15.06
CA VAL A 302 4.48 3.71 13.63
C VAL A 302 4.59 2.40 12.85
N PRO A 303 3.63 2.06 11.97
CA PRO A 303 3.62 0.83 11.20
C PRO A 303 4.90 0.59 10.41
N ILE A 304 5.34 1.58 9.63
CA ILE A 304 6.49 1.45 8.75
C ILE A 304 7.49 2.57 9.03
N VAL A 305 8.76 2.22 9.23
CA VAL A 305 9.86 3.19 9.34
C VAL A 305 10.91 2.84 8.30
N ILE A 306 11.25 3.81 7.46
CA ILE A 306 12.35 3.71 6.51
C ILE A 306 13.37 4.77 6.91
N GLU A 307 14.40 4.34 7.62
CA GLU A 307 15.50 5.22 8.01
C GLU A 307 16.44 5.47 6.84
N HIS A 308 16.67 4.42 6.06
CA HIS A 308 17.39 4.44 4.80
C HIS A 308 16.77 3.37 3.90
N GLY A 309 16.55 3.68 2.62
CA GLY A 309 16.02 2.69 1.68
C GLY A 309 15.43 3.32 0.42
N LEU A 310 15.54 2.59 -0.68
CA LEU A 310 15.18 3.08 -2.01
C LEU A 310 14.20 2.11 -2.68
N ASN A 311 13.22 2.62 -3.42
CA ASN A 311 12.36 1.80 -4.28
C ASN A 311 11.64 0.64 -3.55
N ASN A 312 11.39 0.75 -2.24
CA ASN A 312 10.65 -0.29 -1.55
C ASN A 312 9.14 -0.06 -1.76
N THR A 313 8.39 -1.15 -1.89
CA THR A 313 6.96 -1.10 -2.20
C THR A 313 6.16 -1.77 -1.09
N PHE A 314 5.10 -1.12 -0.63
CA PHE A 314 4.16 -1.64 0.35
C PHE A 314 2.76 -1.66 -0.25
N ASP A 315 2.27 -2.83 -0.62
CA ASP A 315 1.00 -3.02 -1.29
C ASP A 315 -0.07 -3.65 -0.40
N TYR A 316 -1.30 -3.18 -0.57
CA TYR A 316 -2.49 -3.65 0.15
C TYR A 316 -2.32 -3.58 1.68
N VAL A 317 -1.76 -2.47 2.17
CA VAL A 317 -1.54 -2.26 3.61
C VAL A 317 -2.88 -2.17 4.34
N ARG A 318 -2.98 -2.82 5.52
CA ARG A 318 -4.01 -2.55 6.53
C ARG A 318 -3.37 -1.78 7.69
N ASN A 319 -3.81 -0.55 7.92
CA ASN A 319 -3.36 0.33 9.00
C ASN A 319 -4.49 0.57 10.02
N GLU A 320 -4.51 -0.12 11.15
CA GLU A 320 -5.58 0.01 12.14
C GLU A 320 -5.05 0.21 13.56
N THR A 321 -5.67 1.11 14.35
CA THR A 321 -5.28 1.38 15.76
C THR A 321 -3.82 1.82 15.96
N ASN A 322 -3.17 2.35 14.93
CA ASN A 322 -1.80 2.86 14.99
C ASN A 322 -1.76 4.36 15.30
N GLY A 323 -0.56 4.93 15.31
CA GLY A 323 -0.34 6.36 15.46
C GLY A 323 -0.91 7.18 14.31
N VAL A 324 -0.71 8.50 14.39
CA VAL A 324 -1.12 9.47 13.35
C VAL A 324 -0.49 9.15 12.00
N TYR A 325 0.72 8.60 12.00
CA TYR A 325 1.49 8.34 10.78
C TYR A 325 1.54 6.84 10.50
N MET A 326 1.18 6.47 9.28
CA MET A 326 1.27 5.12 8.74
C MET A 326 2.72 4.75 8.45
N ALA A 327 3.48 5.68 7.86
CA ALA A 327 4.91 5.50 7.66
C ALA A 327 5.70 6.76 8.01
N ARG A 328 6.94 6.54 8.47
CA ARG A 328 7.94 7.58 8.65
C ARG A 328 9.14 7.31 7.77
N LEU A 329 9.53 8.31 6.98
CA LEU A 329 10.71 8.26 6.13
C LEU A 329 11.73 9.27 6.62
N LYS A 330 13.00 8.88 6.62
CA LYS A 330 14.11 9.73 7.08
C LYS A 330 15.27 9.71 6.09
N ASN A 331 16.21 10.62 6.30
CA ASN A 331 17.49 10.67 5.60
C ASN A 331 17.31 10.61 4.08
N LYS A 332 18.16 9.88 3.36
CA LYS A 332 18.12 9.74 1.90
C LYS A 332 17.13 8.70 1.38
N SER A 333 16.10 8.37 2.17
CA SER A 333 15.05 7.45 1.71
C SER A 333 14.30 8.06 0.54
N ASN A 334 14.05 7.30 -0.53
CA ASN A 334 13.61 7.86 -1.81
C ASN A 334 12.82 6.82 -2.63
N ASN A 335 11.82 7.28 -3.39
CA ASN A 335 11.02 6.49 -4.34
C ASN A 335 10.32 5.27 -3.70
N ASN A 336 9.96 5.34 -2.42
CA ASN A 336 9.17 4.28 -1.80
C ASN A 336 7.69 4.49 -2.15
N THR A 337 6.98 3.38 -2.37
CA THR A 337 5.57 3.39 -2.76
C THR A 337 4.74 2.72 -1.69
N PHE A 338 3.61 3.34 -1.35
CA PHE A 338 2.66 2.85 -0.35
C PHE A 338 1.26 2.83 -0.95
N ASN A 339 0.63 1.65 -0.96
CA ASN A 339 -0.75 1.45 -1.36
C ASN A 339 -1.55 0.91 -0.15
N VAL A 340 -2.38 1.78 0.41
CA VAL A 340 -3.17 1.48 1.62
C VAL A 340 -4.58 1.05 1.24
N SER A 341 -4.92 -0.18 1.60
CA SER A 341 -6.24 -0.76 1.34
C SER A 341 -7.25 -0.48 2.44
N TYR A 342 -6.79 -0.24 3.67
CA TYR A 342 -7.65 0.07 4.81
C TYR A 342 -6.90 0.91 5.84
N GLY A 343 -7.57 1.94 6.36
CA GLY A 343 -7.04 2.86 7.35
C GLY A 343 -6.39 4.11 6.76
N ASP A 344 -5.81 4.94 7.62
CA ASP A 344 -5.14 6.18 7.24
C ASP A 344 -3.85 5.88 6.45
N ALA A 345 -3.48 6.76 5.53
CA ALA A 345 -2.29 6.67 4.69
C ALA A 345 -1.29 7.83 4.91
N LYS A 346 -1.44 8.58 6.00
CA LYS A 346 -0.58 9.74 6.29
C LYS A 346 0.88 9.36 6.48
N LEU A 347 1.77 10.10 5.82
CA LEU A 347 3.22 10.00 5.96
C LEU A 347 3.78 11.08 6.89
N ASP A 348 4.81 10.70 7.64
CA ASP A 348 5.78 11.60 8.27
C ASP A 348 7.05 11.56 7.41
N ASP A 349 7.05 12.33 6.32
CA ASP A 349 8.19 12.38 5.41
C ASP A 349 9.22 13.42 5.89
N GLN A 350 10.26 12.90 6.55
CA GLN A 350 11.43 13.64 7.02
C GLN A 350 12.66 13.33 6.14
N SER A 351 12.44 12.75 4.95
CA SER A 351 13.53 12.43 4.03
C SER A 351 14.03 13.68 3.31
N GLU A 352 15.26 13.60 2.80
CA GLU A 352 15.88 14.64 1.99
C GLU A 352 15.16 14.82 0.64
N PHE A 353 14.44 13.78 0.18
CA PHE A 353 13.77 13.74 -1.11
C PHE A 353 12.27 13.44 -0.94
N GLY A 354 11.41 14.47 -1.06
CA GLY A 354 9.95 14.35 -0.91
C GLY A 354 9.23 13.77 -2.12
N ASN A 355 9.68 12.62 -2.64
CA ASN A 355 9.15 11.98 -3.84
C ASN A 355 8.53 10.61 -3.59
N GLN A 356 7.99 10.40 -2.38
CA GLN A 356 7.29 9.17 -2.02
C GLN A 356 5.91 9.15 -2.68
N ILE A 357 5.49 7.97 -3.13
CA ILE A 357 4.17 7.80 -3.74
C ILE A 357 3.25 7.13 -2.73
N VAL A 358 2.12 7.77 -2.44
CA VAL A 358 1.07 7.20 -1.59
C VAL A 358 -0.21 7.16 -2.37
N SER A 359 -0.83 5.99 -2.40
CA SER A 359 -2.19 5.79 -2.86
C SER A 359 -3.01 5.11 -1.78
N THR A 360 -4.30 5.41 -1.77
CA THR A 360 -5.31 4.66 -1.04
C THR A 360 -6.24 3.99 -2.05
N GLN A 361 -6.96 2.95 -1.65
CA GLN A 361 -8.05 2.46 -2.48
C GLN A 361 -9.04 3.58 -2.83
N GLU A 362 -9.32 4.49 -1.90
CA GLU A 362 -10.15 5.68 -2.17
C GLU A 362 -9.51 6.60 -3.22
N SER A 363 -8.20 6.81 -3.22
CA SER A 363 -7.52 7.64 -4.22
C SER A 363 -7.53 7.04 -5.62
N SER A 364 -7.50 5.71 -5.75
CA SER A 364 -7.63 5.05 -7.07
C SER A 364 -9.06 5.07 -7.62
N PHE A 365 -10.09 5.19 -6.77
CA PHE A 365 -11.42 5.60 -7.23
C PHE A 365 -11.39 7.00 -7.87
N PHE A 366 -10.37 7.82 -7.56
CA PHE A 366 -10.19 9.16 -8.09
C PHE A 366 -9.29 9.31 -9.33
N ASP A 367 -8.80 8.19 -9.89
CA ASP A 367 -8.11 8.15 -11.18
C ASP A 367 -9.12 8.35 -12.32
N GLN A 368 -8.97 9.44 -13.08
CA GLN A 368 -10.03 10.00 -13.90
C GLN A 368 -9.56 10.70 -15.17
N PHE A 369 -10.48 10.82 -16.12
CA PHE A 369 -10.39 11.73 -17.25
C PHE A 369 -11.08 13.04 -16.92
N THR A 370 -10.39 14.16 -17.16
CA THR A 370 -10.94 15.51 -16.99
C THR A 370 -12.00 15.76 -18.04
N LEU A 371 -13.24 16.06 -17.60
CA LEU A 371 -14.29 16.54 -18.50
C LEU A 371 -14.27 18.05 -18.60
N ARG A 372 -14.10 18.70 -17.45
CA ARG A 372 -14.03 20.15 -17.39
C ARG A 372 -13.31 20.61 -16.15
N GLU A 373 -12.47 21.62 -16.32
CA GLU A 373 -11.97 22.42 -15.21
C GLU A 373 -12.55 23.82 -15.31
N SER A 374 -12.87 24.40 -14.15
CA SER A 374 -13.21 25.81 -14.10
C SER A 374 -12.01 26.70 -14.41
N PHE A 375 -10.80 26.19 -14.18
CA PHE A 375 -9.59 26.97 -13.94
C PHE A 375 -9.81 27.97 -12.79
N ASN A 376 -8.88 28.90 -12.58
CA ASN A 376 -9.01 29.91 -11.53
C ASN A 376 -10.26 30.77 -11.78
N LEU A 377 -11.29 30.57 -10.94
CA LEU A 377 -12.57 31.27 -11.04
C LEU A 377 -12.40 32.78 -10.92
N SER A 378 -11.45 33.26 -10.11
CA SER A 378 -11.22 34.69 -9.92
C SER A 378 -10.65 35.38 -11.16
N GLU A 379 -9.94 34.64 -12.03
CA GLU A 379 -9.40 35.15 -13.30
C GLU A 379 -10.45 35.16 -14.42
N ARG A 380 -11.46 34.30 -14.30
CA ARG A 380 -12.60 34.20 -15.25
C ARG A 380 -13.81 35.01 -14.82
N TRP A 381 -13.67 35.75 -13.73
CA TRP A 381 -14.67 36.59 -13.14
C TRP A 381 -14.77 37.93 -13.88
N SER A 382 -15.99 38.32 -14.25
CA SER A 382 -16.29 39.67 -14.70
C SER A 382 -17.50 40.22 -13.96
N LYS A 383 -17.44 41.49 -13.57
CA LYS A 383 -18.51 42.19 -12.85
C LYS A 383 -18.83 43.52 -13.52
N THR A 384 -20.09 43.70 -13.89
CA THR A 384 -20.68 44.99 -14.27
C THR A 384 -21.44 45.58 -13.08
N ASN A 385 -22.03 46.77 -13.26
CA ASN A 385 -22.85 47.39 -12.22
C ASN A 385 -24.11 46.58 -11.88
N THR A 386 -24.56 45.70 -12.77
CA THR A 386 -25.83 44.96 -12.62
C THR A 386 -25.66 43.45 -12.58
N ALA A 387 -24.53 42.89 -13.02
CA ALA A 387 -24.36 41.45 -13.18
C ALA A 387 -22.92 40.99 -12.95
N VAL A 388 -22.79 39.72 -12.56
CA VAL A 388 -21.55 38.95 -12.52
C VAL A 388 -21.63 37.85 -13.57
N THR A 389 -20.51 37.61 -14.27
CA THR A 389 -20.33 36.44 -15.13
C THR A 389 -19.07 35.68 -14.74
N LEU A 390 -19.09 34.37 -15.02
CA LEU A 390 -17.93 33.48 -14.93
C LEU A 390 -17.82 32.74 -16.25
N ASP A 391 -16.73 32.99 -16.97
CA ASP A 391 -16.58 32.46 -18.32
C ASP A 391 -16.75 30.92 -18.35
N GLY A 392 -17.63 30.47 -19.24
CA GLY A 392 -18.02 29.08 -19.39
C GLY A 392 -18.95 28.51 -18.32
N MET A 393 -19.22 29.21 -17.22
CA MET A 393 -20.09 28.73 -16.15
C MET A 393 -21.49 29.33 -16.21
N SER A 394 -22.41 28.73 -15.47
CA SER A 394 -23.71 29.32 -15.16
C SER A 394 -23.95 29.33 -13.67
N PHE A 395 -24.97 30.07 -13.28
CA PHE A 395 -25.40 30.29 -11.90
C PHE A 395 -26.76 29.64 -11.67
N LEU A 396 -26.91 29.04 -10.49
CA LEU A 396 -28.19 28.52 -10.02
C LEU A 396 -28.60 29.27 -8.74
N SER A 397 -29.75 29.95 -8.78
CA SER A 397 -30.28 30.68 -7.62
C SER A 397 -30.78 29.72 -6.54
N ASN A 398 -30.54 30.02 -5.27
CA ASN A 398 -31.09 29.26 -4.14
C ASN A 398 -32.63 29.25 -4.13
N THR A 399 -33.27 30.29 -4.69
CA THR A 399 -34.74 30.36 -4.80
C THR A 399 -35.32 29.53 -5.96
N GLY A 400 -34.49 28.84 -6.73
CA GLY A 400 -34.90 28.06 -7.90
C GLY A 400 -34.82 28.85 -9.22
N GLY A 401 -35.39 28.27 -10.29
CA GLY A 401 -35.27 28.77 -11.66
C GLY A 401 -34.24 27.99 -12.49
N GLU A 402 -34.18 28.29 -13.79
CA GLU A 402 -33.21 27.69 -14.72
C GLU A 402 -31.79 28.27 -14.50
N PRO A 403 -30.73 27.51 -14.82
CA PRO A 403 -29.37 28.04 -14.82
C PRO A 403 -29.25 29.28 -15.72
N ALA A 404 -28.55 30.30 -15.24
CA ALA A 404 -28.38 31.57 -15.96
C ALA A 404 -26.90 31.89 -16.19
N ALA A 405 -26.54 32.46 -17.34
CA ALA A 405 -25.17 32.89 -17.63
C ALA A 405 -24.69 34.07 -16.74
N THR A 406 -25.63 34.86 -16.22
CA THR A 406 -25.34 36.02 -15.37
C THR A 406 -25.96 35.85 -13.99
N ASN A 407 -25.37 36.53 -13.01
CA ASN A 407 -25.89 36.61 -11.66
C ASN A 407 -25.94 38.07 -11.18
N ASN A 408 -27.11 38.52 -10.72
CA ASN A 408 -27.31 39.88 -10.20
C ASN A 408 -27.26 39.96 -8.67
N PHE A 409 -26.96 38.85 -7.97
CA PHE A 409 -26.93 38.81 -6.52
C PHE A 409 -25.63 39.43 -5.95
N ALA A 410 -25.78 40.31 -4.94
CA ALA A 410 -24.66 40.98 -4.26
C ALA A 410 -23.83 40.05 -3.33
N CYS A 411 -24.20 38.77 -3.25
CA CYS A 411 -23.71 37.77 -2.29
C CYS A 411 -22.48 36.97 -2.76
N ILE A 412 -21.94 37.34 -3.92
CA ILE A 412 -20.78 36.69 -4.53
C ILE A 412 -19.69 37.75 -4.76
N SER A 413 -18.45 37.43 -4.39
CA SER A 413 -17.33 38.34 -4.50
C SER A 413 -16.06 37.61 -4.93
N SER A 414 -15.12 38.34 -5.52
CA SER A 414 -13.80 37.82 -5.91
C SER A 414 -12.71 38.58 -5.14
N SER A 415 -11.76 37.85 -4.55
CA SER A 415 -10.61 38.44 -3.87
C SER A 415 -9.43 37.45 -3.81
N LYS A 416 -8.20 37.96 -4.01
CA LYS A 416 -6.94 37.22 -3.77
C LYS A 416 -6.87 35.82 -4.41
N GLY A 417 -7.36 35.65 -5.64
CA GLY A 417 -7.32 34.35 -6.32
C GLY A 417 -8.51 33.43 -6.02
N PHE A 418 -9.50 33.87 -5.24
CA PHE A 418 -10.67 33.07 -4.86
C PHE A 418 -11.98 33.79 -5.15
N VAL A 419 -13.03 33.02 -5.38
CA VAL A 419 -14.42 33.48 -5.39
C VAL A 419 -15.10 33.03 -4.10
N THR A 420 -15.73 33.98 -3.40
CA THR A 420 -16.48 33.74 -2.18
C THR A 420 -17.98 33.71 -2.48
N PHE A 421 -18.65 32.68 -1.99
CA PHE A 421 -20.10 32.52 -2.02
C PHE A 421 -20.64 32.67 -0.60
N ALA A 422 -21.52 33.64 -0.37
CA ALA A 422 -22.26 33.73 0.89
C ALA A 422 -23.27 32.57 1.01
N ASN A 423 -23.58 32.21 2.26
CA ASN A 423 -24.53 31.13 2.58
C ASN A 423 -25.90 31.39 1.92
N GLY A 424 -26.47 30.35 1.31
CA GLY A 424 -27.86 30.34 0.85
C GLY A 424 -28.14 31.25 -0.35
N CYS A 425 -27.15 31.53 -1.19
CA CYS A 425 -27.34 32.49 -2.28
C CYS A 425 -27.36 31.86 -3.68
N VAL A 426 -26.20 31.41 -4.17
CA VAL A 426 -26.03 30.98 -5.54
C VAL A 426 -25.07 29.81 -5.60
N ALA A 427 -25.26 28.94 -6.60
CA ALA A 427 -24.29 27.93 -6.98
C ALA A 427 -23.66 28.27 -8.32
N VAL A 428 -22.40 27.92 -8.52
CA VAL A 428 -21.70 28.05 -9.80
C VAL A 428 -21.40 26.67 -10.34
N GLY A 429 -21.71 26.45 -11.60
CA GLY A 429 -21.63 25.12 -12.19
C GLY A 429 -21.71 25.12 -13.70
N ALA A 430 -21.89 23.91 -14.23
CA ALA A 430 -22.02 23.64 -15.64
C ALA A 430 -23.04 22.54 -15.89
N MET A 431 -23.60 22.54 -17.09
CA MET A 431 -24.44 21.47 -17.59
C MET A 431 -23.57 20.39 -18.25
N VAL A 432 -23.92 19.12 -18.01
CA VAL A 432 -23.27 17.94 -18.57
C VAL A 432 -24.32 17.04 -19.19
N ASP A 433 -24.10 16.58 -20.43
CA ASP A 433 -24.89 15.50 -21.02
C ASP A 433 -24.44 14.16 -20.43
N VAL A 434 -25.33 13.53 -19.67
CA VAL A 434 -25.04 12.27 -18.96
C VAL A 434 -25.71 11.08 -19.62
N SER A 435 -26.08 11.18 -20.90
CA SER A 435 -26.78 10.10 -21.61
C SER A 435 -25.96 8.82 -21.70
N VAL A 436 -24.63 8.95 -21.77
CA VAL A 436 -23.66 7.84 -21.86
C VAL A 436 -22.81 7.71 -20.59
N VAL A 437 -22.32 8.83 -20.06
CA VAL A 437 -21.45 8.84 -18.87
C VAL A 437 -22.28 9.07 -17.62
N LYS A 438 -22.11 8.17 -16.64
CA LYS A 438 -22.96 8.11 -15.43
C LYS A 438 -22.22 8.29 -14.12
N GLN A 439 -20.90 8.30 -14.15
CA GLN A 439 -20.05 8.34 -12.97
C GLN A 439 -19.15 9.56 -13.00
N PHE A 440 -19.17 10.32 -11.92
CA PHE A 440 -18.54 11.63 -11.85
C PHE A 440 -17.81 11.82 -10.54
N VAL A 441 -16.75 12.61 -10.61
CA VAL A 441 -16.08 13.13 -9.42
C VAL A 441 -15.87 14.62 -9.55
N ILE A 442 -16.11 15.31 -8.45
CA ILE A 442 -15.88 16.75 -8.34
C ILE A 442 -14.70 16.96 -7.40
N LYS A 443 -13.65 17.61 -7.90
CA LYS A 443 -12.50 18.06 -7.10
C LYS A 443 -12.53 19.57 -6.99
N ARG A 444 -12.19 20.12 -5.83
CA ARG A 444 -12.26 21.55 -5.54
C ARG A 444 -10.94 22.02 -4.93
N ALA A 445 -10.42 23.14 -5.42
CA ALA A 445 -9.38 23.88 -4.74
C ALA A 445 -10.06 25.01 -3.96
N ALA A 446 -9.97 24.96 -2.64
CA ALA A 446 -10.62 25.91 -1.73
C ALA A 446 -9.62 26.49 -0.73
N GLN A 447 -9.98 27.61 -0.14
CA GLN A 447 -9.25 28.15 1.00
C GLN A 447 -9.63 27.36 2.26
N ASP A 448 -8.66 26.66 2.85
CA ASP A 448 -8.84 25.83 4.05
C ASP A 448 -10.03 24.85 3.91
N GLU A 449 -10.84 24.68 4.95
CA GLU A 449 -12.04 23.83 4.94
C GLU A 449 -13.27 24.51 4.31
N LEU A 450 -13.13 25.67 3.65
CA LEU A 450 -14.25 26.42 3.07
C LEU A 450 -14.63 25.94 1.65
N GLY A 451 -14.64 24.63 1.44
CA GLY A 451 -14.89 23.97 0.16
C GLY A 451 -16.35 23.96 -0.30
N GLY A 452 -17.27 24.35 0.59
CA GLY A 452 -18.70 24.39 0.31
C GLY A 452 -19.29 23.02 -0.02
N ARG A 453 -20.47 23.03 -0.62
CA ARG A 453 -21.20 21.82 -1.03
C ARG A 453 -21.24 21.67 -2.53
N VAL A 454 -21.20 20.43 -2.99
CA VAL A 454 -21.51 20.08 -4.37
C VAL A 454 -23.01 19.86 -4.48
N ILE A 455 -23.61 20.45 -5.51
CA ILE A 455 -25.00 20.21 -5.86
C ILE A 455 -25.13 19.66 -7.27
N VAL A 456 -26.13 18.80 -7.46
CA VAL A 456 -26.46 18.18 -8.73
C VAL A 456 -27.96 18.26 -8.98
N ARG A 457 -28.36 18.91 -10.08
CA ARG A 457 -29.73 18.93 -10.58
C ARG A 457 -29.85 18.00 -11.77
N GLY A 458 -30.79 17.08 -11.75
CA GLY A 458 -30.99 16.09 -12.82
C GLY A 458 -32.14 16.46 -13.75
N TYR A 459 -31.98 16.14 -15.03
CA TYR A 459 -33.01 16.31 -16.05
C TYR A 459 -33.21 15.00 -16.83
N ASP A 460 -34.46 14.72 -17.20
CA ASP A 460 -34.81 13.58 -18.03
C ASP A 460 -34.53 13.83 -19.53
N LYS A 461 -34.90 12.86 -20.37
CA LYS A 461 -34.72 12.95 -21.84
C LYS A 461 -35.48 14.09 -22.51
N ASN A 462 -36.54 14.59 -21.88
CA ASN A 462 -37.36 15.68 -22.39
C ASN A 462 -36.90 17.05 -21.84
N GLY A 463 -35.82 17.07 -21.05
CA GLY A 463 -35.36 18.28 -20.37
C GLY A 463 -36.19 18.64 -19.13
N LYS A 464 -37.10 17.76 -18.68
CA LYS A 464 -37.86 18.01 -17.45
C LYS A 464 -36.97 17.74 -16.24
N GLN A 465 -36.97 18.67 -15.30
CA GLN A 465 -36.25 18.52 -14.04
C GLN A 465 -36.80 17.33 -13.23
N LEU A 466 -35.88 16.54 -12.67
CA LEU A 466 -36.19 15.42 -11.80
C LEU A 466 -36.35 15.88 -10.35
N SER A 467 -37.34 15.32 -9.65
CA SER A 467 -37.57 15.53 -8.21
C SER A 467 -36.85 14.48 -7.36
N SER A 468 -37.08 14.46 -6.05
CA SER A 468 -36.56 13.45 -5.13
C SER A 468 -37.01 12.02 -5.45
N SER A 469 -38.11 11.87 -6.21
CA SER A 469 -38.66 10.56 -6.53
C SER A 469 -37.66 9.71 -7.32
N GLY A 470 -37.36 8.51 -6.80
CA GLY A 470 -36.58 7.50 -7.50
C GLY A 470 -35.09 7.45 -7.17
N ASN A 471 -34.58 8.26 -6.23
CA ASN A 471 -33.18 8.21 -5.76
C ASN A 471 -32.18 8.10 -6.93
N TRP A 472 -32.29 9.03 -7.87
CA TRP A 472 -31.61 8.95 -9.16
C TRP A 472 -30.13 9.31 -9.11
N LEU A 473 -29.63 9.77 -7.96
CA LEU A 473 -28.22 10.02 -7.69
C LEU A 473 -27.79 9.25 -6.44
N ARG A 474 -26.58 8.67 -6.46
CA ARG A 474 -25.96 8.07 -5.27
C ARG A 474 -24.55 8.58 -5.08
N GLY A 475 -24.21 8.93 -3.84
CA GLY A 475 -22.85 9.26 -3.42
C GLY A 475 -22.12 8.09 -2.76
N MET A 476 -20.99 8.38 -2.14
CA MET A 476 -20.27 7.42 -1.29
C MET A 476 -20.86 7.42 0.13
N SER A 477 -20.64 6.34 0.88
CA SER A 477 -21.13 6.20 2.27
C SER A 477 -20.55 7.24 3.22
N ASN A 478 -19.30 7.66 3.01
CA ASN A 478 -18.59 8.68 3.80
C ASN A 478 -18.90 10.13 3.36
N ASN A 479 -19.51 10.32 2.19
CA ASN A 479 -19.91 11.62 1.66
C ASN A 479 -21.22 11.47 0.85
N SER A 480 -22.32 11.31 1.58
CA SER A 480 -23.64 11.08 1.01
C SER A 480 -24.25 12.36 0.43
N PHE A 481 -25.18 12.16 -0.50
CA PHE A 481 -26.04 13.22 -1.00
C PHE A 481 -27.44 13.08 -0.40
N TYR A 482 -28.08 14.21 -0.14
CA TYR A 482 -29.47 14.30 0.24
C TYR A 482 -30.21 15.24 -0.71
N PHE A 483 -31.51 15.02 -0.91
CA PHE A 483 -32.31 15.90 -1.76
C PHE A 483 -32.73 17.15 -0.99
N ALA A 484 -32.61 18.31 -1.64
CA ALA A 484 -33.00 19.60 -1.10
C ALA A 484 -33.85 20.37 -2.12
N ASP A 485 -34.96 20.96 -1.68
CA ASP A 485 -35.86 21.75 -2.53
C ASP A 485 -35.26 23.13 -2.89
N THR A 486 -34.25 23.56 -2.15
CA THR A 486 -33.40 24.71 -2.49
C THR A 486 -32.78 24.54 -3.87
N TYR A 487 -32.51 25.65 -4.55
CA TYR A 487 -32.04 25.62 -5.93
C TYR A 487 -32.99 24.83 -6.82
N GLY A 488 -34.30 24.99 -6.60
CA GLY A 488 -35.36 24.39 -7.42
C GLY A 488 -35.47 22.86 -7.32
N GLY A 489 -34.69 22.17 -6.49
CA GLY A 489 -34.67 20.71 -6.36
C GLY A 489 -33.36 20.10 -6.84
N VAL A 490 -32.44 19.82 -5.91
CA VAL A 490 -31.11 19.28 -6.19
C VAL A 490 -30.74 18.17 -5.20
N TYR A 491 -29.81 17.30 -5.59
CA TYR A 491 -29.04 16.54 -4.62
C TYR A 491 -27.84 17.36 -4.16
N MET A 492 -27.63 17.46 -2.86
CA MET A 492 -26.57 18.23 -2.23
C MET A 492 -25.69 17.34 -1.35
N SER A 493 -24.38 17.56 -1.37
CA SER A 493 -23.43 16.86 -0.50
C SER A 493 -23.65 17.23 0.97
N ALA A 494 -23.54 16.26 1.88
CA ALA A 494 -23.80 16.48 3.30
C ALA A 494 -22.73 17.33 4.03
N ARG A 495 -21.53 17.45 3.47
CA ARG A 495 -20.37 18.11 4.11
C ARG A 495 -19.87 19.33 3.33
N ASP A 496 -19.29 20.27 4.05
CA ASP A 496 -18.78 21.56 3.53
C ASP A 496 -17.30 21.54 3.17
N MET A 497 -16.72 20.37 2.91
CA MET A 497 -15.27 20.18 2.78
C MET A 497 -14.84 20.17 1.31
N ALA A 498 -13.57 20.45 1.03
CA ALA A 498 -12.99 20.49 -0.32
C ALA A 498 -12.67 19.09 -0.91
N ASP A 499 -12.77 18.04 -0.10
CA ASP A 499 -12.44 16.66 -0.50
C ASP A 499 -13.13 16.26 -1.82
N PRO A 500 -12.44 15.44 -2.64
CA PRO A 500 -13.05 14.85 -3.83
C PRO A 500 -14.36 14.13 -3.48
N ILE A 501 -15.40 14.41 -4.26
CA ILE A 501 -16.71 13.78 -4.07
C ILE A 501 -17.09 13.00 -5.31
N TYR A 502 -17.48 11.75 -5.10
CA TYR A 502 -17.99 10.87 -6.15
C TYR A 502 -19.51 10.79 -6.10
N PHE A 503 -20.12 10.74 -7.29
CA PHE A 503 -21.50 10.32 -7.43
C PHE A 503 -21.74 9.56 -8.74
N ASP A 504 -22.77 8.71 -8.73
CA ASP A 504 -23.36 8.16 -9.94
C ASP A 504 -24.79 8.67 -10.16
N VAL A 505 -25.23 8.64 -11.41
CA VAL A 505 -26.62 8.94 -11.79
C VAL A 505 -27.24 7.78 -12.54
N LYS A 506 -28.54 7.58 -12.36
CA LYS A 506 -29.29 6.50 -13.01
C LYS A 506 -29.49 6.75 -14.51
N ASP A 507 -29.89 5.70 -15.22
CA ASP A 507 -30.05 5.73 -16.68
C ASP A 507 -31.15 6.67 -17.17
N ASN A 508 -32.15 6.94 -16.34
CA ASN A 508 -33.24 7.86 -16.64
C ASN A 508 -32.82 9.34 -16.62
N VAL A 509 -31.66 9.66 -16.03
CA VAL A 509 -31.06 11.01 -16.08
C VAL A 509 -30.34 11.18 -17.41
N LYS A 510 -30.64 12.23 -18.18
CA LYS A 510 -29.98 12.51 -19.46
C LYS A 510 -29.11 13.76 -19.44
N LYS A 511 -29.41 14.71 -18.57
CA LYS A 511 -28.54 15.87 -18.32
C LYS A 511 -28.43 16.13 -16.83
N ILE A 512 -27.30 16.67 -16.40
CA ILE A 512 -27.16 17.22 -15.05
C ILE A 512 -26.62 18.63 -15.12
N TRP A 513 -27.08 19.49 -14.22
CA TRP A 513 -26.34 20.67 -13.82
C TRP A 513 -25.57 20.33 -12.56
N VAL A 514 -24.25 20.49 -12.55
CA VAL A 514 -23.38 20.20 -11.41
C VAL A 514 -22.55 21.43 -11.07
N GLY A 515 -22.49 21.76 -9.79
CA GLY A 515 -21.81 22.96 -9.33
C GLY A 515 -21.48 22.96 -7.85
N VAL A 516 -20.88 24.06 -7.40
CA VAL A 516 -20.47 24.29 -6.02
C VAL A 516 -21.25 25.48 -5.46
N THR A 517 -21.66 25.38 -4.19
CA THR A 517 -22.33 26.45 -3.46
C THR A 517 -21.83 26.53 -2.02
N ALA A 518 -22.23 27.59 -1.32
CA ALA A 518 -22.02 27.73 0.11
C ALA A 518 -22.82 26.67 0.88
N GLY A 519 -22.24 26.12 1.95
CA GLY A 519 -22.86 25.12 2.80
C GLY A 519 -23.51 25.74 4.04
N SER A 520 -23.16 25.23 5.21
CA SER A 520 -23.54 25.84 6.50
C SER A 520 -22.87 27.21 6.73
N GLY A 521 -21.72 27.44 6.10
CA GLY A 521 -21.01 28.72 6.07
C GLY A 521 -20.72 29.19 4.65
N LYS A 522 -19.93 30.26 4.52
CA LYS A 522 -19.42 30.73 3.22
C LYS A 522 -18.54 29.65 2.55
N ALA A 523 -18.55 29.61 1.22
CA ALA A 523 -17.56 28.84 0.46
C ALA A 523 -16.55 29.80 -0.19
N VAL A 524 -15.27 29.43 -0.20
CA VAL A 524 -14.18 30.25 -0.76
C VAL A 524 -13.37 29.37 -1.70
N ILE A 525 -13.67 29.44 -3.00
CA ILE A 525 -13.23 28.48 -4.00
C ILE A 525 -12.31 29.17 -5.01
N ASN A 526 -11.14 28.59 -5.25
CA ASN A 526 -10.26 29.00 -6.34
C ASN A 526 -10.71 28.36 -7.65
N SER A 527 -10.94 27.05 -7.64
CA SER A 527 -11.35 26.30 -8.82
C SER A 527 -12.11 25.02 -8.44
N PHE A 528 -12.84 24.45 -9.39
CA PHE A 528 -13.36 23.09 -9.31
C PHE A 528 -13.27 22.40 -10.67
N GLY A 529 -13.16 21.07 -10.65
CA GLY A 529 -13.16 20.25 -11.85
C GLY A 529 -14.23 19.17 -11.78
N ILE A 530 -14.81 18.88 -12.94
CA ILE A 530 -15.71 17.77 -13.20
C ILE A 530 -14.91 16.71 -13.94
N PHE A 531 -14.89 15.52 -13.37
CA PHE A 531 -14.11 14.40 -13.86
C PHE A 531 -15.01 13.19 -14.05
N THR A 532 -14.60 12.26 -14.91
CA THR A 532 -15.28 10.97 -15.06
C THR A 532 -14.29 9.81 -15.07
N ARG A 533 -14.81 8.62 -14.78
CA ARG A 533 -14.10 7.35 -14.92
C ARG A 533 -14.26 6.72 -16.31
N SER A 534 -15.17 7.25 -17.12
CA SER A 534 -15.37 6.78 -18.50
C SER A 534 -14.30 7.33 -19.43
N THR A 535 -13.89 6.55 -20.42
CA THR A 535 -13.08 7.02 -21.55
C THR A 535 -13.89 7.86 -22.56
N HIS A 536 -15.20 7.98 -22.37
CA HIS A 536 -16.09 8.80 -23.21
C HIS A 536 -16.14 10.25 -22.71
N TYR A 537 -16.18 11.20 -23.65
CA TYR A 537 -16.22 12.64 -23.39
C TYR A 537 -17.63 13.20 -23.65
N PRO A 538 -18.52 13.30 -22.63
CA PRO A 538 -19.80 13.96 -22.75
C PRO A 538 -19.65 15.45 -23.06
N ALA A 539 -20.67 16.02 -23.70
CA ALA A 539 -20.75 17.46 -23.88
C ALA A 539 -20.89 18.16 -22.52
N VAL A 540 -20.06 19.18 -22.29
CA VAL A 540 -20.14 20.07 -21.13
C VAL A 540 -20.28 21.51 -21.61
N TYR A 541 -21.25 22.24 -21.06
CA TYR A 541 -21.56 23.62 -21.46
C TYR A 541 -22.04 24.45 -20.26
N SER A 542 -22.09 25.78 -20.39
CA SER A 542 -22.53 26.67 -19.30
C SER A 542 -23.93 26.30 -18.81
N GLY A 543 -24.88 26.11 -19.74
CA GLY A 543 -26.26 25.72 -19.44
C GLY A 543 -27.22 26.87 -19.23
N GLY A 544 -26.76 28.12 -19.33
CA GLY A 544 -27.58 29.32 -19.26
C GLY A 544 -27.11 30.40 -20.22
#